data_AF-A0A7S2FVR2-F1
#
_entry.id   AF-A0A7S2FVR2-F1
#
_cell.length_a   1.000
_cell.length_b   1.000
_cell.length_c   1.000
_cell.angle_alpha   90.00
_cell.angle_beta   90.00
_cell.angle_gamma   90.00
#
_symmetry.space_group_name_H-M   'P 1'
#
loop_
_entity.id
_entity.type
_entity.pdbx_description
1 polymer ?
#
loop_
_entity_poly.entity_id
_entity_poly.type
_entity_poly.pdbx_seq_one_letter_code
_entity_poly.pdbx_strand_id
1 'polypeptide(L)'
;AAHLSILEDMTVSASYRLLHPRMYDLEKISTDAHPRAFTPLDDSEIHFAIPLPLPCSAEHLSNTSAFLLDGGSHLLLQVGKDAPPDLLDEVLAQSHADPTKPQELSEGSDLGGKVACMLKEMRHDLPFYAPLQIYISGGNGPEERRLLSLLIEDKTKHEISYVDYLCAVHRRIQQKMA
;
A
#
# COMPACT_ATOMS: atom_id res chain seq x y z
N ALA A 1 22.39 3.62 1.51
CA ALA A 1 23.19 2.54 2.10
C ALA A 1 22.28 1.42 2.65
N ALA A 2 21.46 1.69 3.68
CA ALA A 2 20.58 0.67 4.28
C ALA A 2 19.62 -0.02 3.29
N HIS A 3 18.87 0.73 2.47
CA HIS A 3 17.94 0.15 1.48
C HIS A 3 18.63 -0.70 0.40
N LEU A 4 19.88 -0.38 0.03
CA LEU A 4 20.65 -1.16 -0.94
C LEU A 4 21.14 -2.48 -0.35
N SER A 5 21.62 -2.46 0.90
CA SER A 5 21.99 -3.67 1.63
C SER A 5 20.79 -4.60 1.85
N ILE A 6 19.61 -4.03 2.17
CA ILE A 6 18.37 -4.82 2.30
C ILE A 6 18.00 -5.50 0.97
N LEU A 7 18.15 -4.81 -0.16
CA LEU A 7 17.85 -5.38 -1.48
C LEU A 7 18.79 -6.53 -1.86
N GLU A 8 20.06 -6.49 -1.44
CA GLU A 8 21.06 -7.54 -1.72
C GLU A 8 20.74 -8.86 -1.01
N ASP A 9 20.19 -8.79 0.20
CA ASP A 9 19.94 -9.95 1.05
C ASP A 9 18.52 -10.53 0.90
N MET A 10 17.63 -9.88 0.15
CA MET A 10 16.23 -10.28 -0.02
C MET A 10 16.01 -11.28 -1.15
N THR A 11 15.02 -12.16 -0.97
CA THR A 11 14.51 -13.00 -2.07
C THR A 11 13.93 -12.12 -3.18
N VAL A 12 13.90 -12.63 -4.41
CA VAL A 12 13.33 -11.90 -5.56
C VAL A 12 11.86 -11.51 -5.32
N SER A 13 11.09 -12.40 -4.68
CA SER A 13 9.68 -12.15 -4.36
C SER A 13 9.50 -10.99 -3.37
N ALA A 14 10.38 -10.90 -2.39
CA ALA A 14 10.34 -9.85 -1.37
C ALA A 14 10.94 -8.53 -1.89
N SER A 15 12.02 -8.58 -2.68
CA SER A 15 12.70 -7.38 -3.19
C SER A 15 11.87 -6.61 -4.22
N TYR A 16 11.03 -7.29 -5.00
CA TYR A 16 10.08 -6.64 -5.90
C TYR A 16 9.18 -5.62 -5.18
N ARG A 17 8.76 -5.90 -3.94
CA ARG A 17 7.89 -5.01 -3.15
C ARG A 17 8.56 -3.69 -2.77
N LEU A 18 9.89 -3.66 -2.72
CA LEU A 18 10.66 -2.43 -2.48
C LEU A 18 10.81 -1.56 -3.74
N LEU A 19 10.63 -2.15 -4.92
CA LEU A 19 10.74 -1.46 -6.21
C LEU A 19 9.39 -0.99 -6.72
N HIS A 20 8.35 -1.80 -6.54
CA HIS A 20 7.00 -1.52 -7.00
C HIS A 20 6.03 -1.62 -5.82
N PRO A 21 5.69 -0.47 -5.21
CA PRO A 21 4.69 -0.45 -4.15
C PRO A 21 3.33 -0.94 -4.69
N ARG A 22 2.44 -1.31 -3.77
CA ARG A 22 1.09 -1.78 -4.08
C ARG A 22 0.10 -0.98 -3.27
N MET A 23 -0.96 -0.48 -3.91
CA MET A 23 -2.00 0.30 -3.27
C MET A 23 -3.33 -0.44 -3.33
N TYR A 24 -4.13 -0.35 -2.26
CA TYR A 24 -5.42 -1.01 -2.14
C TYR A 24 -6.45 -0.06 -1.56
N ASP A 25 -7.66 -0.10 -2.12
CA ASP A 25 -8.79 0.69 -1.66
C ASP A 25 -9.61 -0.12 -0.65
N LEU A 26 -9.79 0.42 0.56
CA LEU A 26 -10.48 -0.24 1.66
C LEU A 26 -11.98 -0.44 1.38
N GLU A 27 -12.61 0.47 0.64
CA GLU A 27 -14.02 0.35 0.28
C GLU A 27 -14.24 -0.85 -0.65
N LYS A 28 -13.29 -1.06 -1.57
CA LYS A 28 -13.25 -2.26 -2.41
C LYS A 28 -12.98 -3.49 -1.55
N ILE A 29 -12.06 -3.47 -0.59
CA ILE A 29 -11.81 -4.63 0.29
C ILE A 29 -13.06 -5.00 1.12
N SER A 30 -13.81 -4.00 1.58
CA SER A 30 -15.06 -4.21 2.32
C SER A 30 -16.13 -4.86 1.45
N THR A 31 -16.34 -4.30 0.24
CA THR A 31 -17.41 -4.71 -0.69
C THR A 31 -17.07 -5.98 -1.48
N ASP A 32 -15.79 -6.26 -1.71
CA ASP A 32 -15.36 -7.29 -2.63
C ASP A 32 -15.65 -8.68 -2.04
N ALA A 33 -16.73 -9.27 -2.54
CA ALA A 33 -17.12 -10.65 -2.34
C ALA A 33 -16.25 -11.61 -3.18
N HIS A 34 -14.95 -11.33 -3.33
CA HIS A 34 -14.06 -12.24 -4.03
C HIS A 34 -14.02 -13.55 -3.23
N PRO A 35 -14.51 -14.68 -3.77
CA PRO A 35 -14.63 -15.95 -3.05
C PRO A 35 -13.27 -16.60 -2.72
N ARG A 36 -12.17 -15.90 -3.00
CA ARG A 36 -10.78 -16.29 -2.73
C ARG A 36 -10.01 -15.26 -1.90
N ALA A 37 -10.48 -14.01 -1.85
CA ALA A 37 -9.87 -13.03 -0.97
C ALA A 37 -10.17 -13.46 0.46
N PHE A 38 -9.15 -13.60 1.28
CA PHE A 38 -9.28 -14.08 2.65
C PHE A 38 -9.67 -15.56 2.84
N THR A 39 -9.59 -16.40 1.80
CA THR A 39 -9.65 -17.86 1.98
C THR A 39 -8.24 -18.41 2.28
N PRO A 40 -8.05 -19.25 3.31
CA PRO A 40 -6.80 -19.99 3.50
C PRO A 40 -6.44 -20.73 2.21
N LEU A 41 -5.23 -20.51 1.69
CA LEU A 41 -4.75 -21.20 0.50
C LEU A 41 -4.35 -22.66 0.80
N ASP A 42 -3.92 -22.97 2.04
CA ASP A 42 -3.55 -24.32 2.52
C ASP A 42 -3.85 -24.52 4.03
N ASP A 43 -3.89 -25.78 4.49
CA ASP A 43 -4.11 -26.18 5.90
C ASP A 43 -2.91 -25.90 6.84
N SER A 44 -1.76 -25.53 6.27
CA SER A 44 -0.55 -25.14 7.00
C SER A 44 -0.12 -23.75 6.57
N GLU A 45 -0.24 -22.82 7.52
CA GLU A 45 -0.02 -21.37 7.38
C GLU A 45 -1.03 -20.68 6.45
N ILE A 46 -1.90 -19.89 7.08
CA ILE A 46 -3.04 -19.23 6.47
C ILE A 46 -2.55 -18.15 5.52
N HIS A 47 -2.21 -18.53 4.30
CA HIS A 47 -1.97 -17.60 3.20
C HIS A 47 -3.33 -17.13 2.66
N PHE A 48 -3.48 -15.83 2.44
CA PHE A 48 -4.73 -15.24 2.00
C PHE A 48 -4.57 -14.62 0.60
N ALA A 49 -5.54 -14.78 -0.29
CA ALA A 49 -5.46 -14.07 -1.56
C ALA A 49 -5.65 -12.57 -1.32
N ILE A 50 -4.62 -11.80 -1.65
CA ILE A 50 -4.67 -10.33 -1.64
C ILE A 50 -5.38 -9.88 -2.95
N PRO A 51 -6.31 -8.91 -2.88
CA PRO A 51 -6.96 -8.37 -4.07
C PRO A 51 -5.98 -7.78 -5.09
N LEU A 52 -6.46 -7.46 -6.30
CA LEU A 52 -5.63 -6.79 -7.31
C LEU A 52 -5.28 -5.37 -6.82
N PRO A 53 -4.00 -4.97 -6.82
CA PRO A 53 -3.62 -3.63 -6.41
C PRO A 53 -4.07 -2.59 -7.46
N LEU A 54 -4.36 -1.39 -6.98
CA LEU A 54 -4.54 -0.20 -7.80
C LEU A 54 -3.19 0.32 -8.31
N PRO A 55 -3.18 1.02 -9.46
CA PRO A 55 -2.03 1.81 -9.90
C PRO A 55 -1.55 2.76 -8.79
N CYS A 56 -0.25 2.94 -8.65
CA CYS A 56 0.32 3.80 -7.62
C CYS A 56 0.38 5.25 -8.11
N SER A 57 -0.79 5.89 -8.22
CA SER A 57 -0.97 7.28 -8.62
C SER A 57 -1.93 8.02 -7.67
N ALA A 58 -1.67 9.32 -7.46
CA ALA A 58 -2.50 10.24 -6.70
C ALA A 58 -3.89 10.42 -7.32
N GLU A 59 -4.10 10.07 -8.59
CA GLU A 59 -5.41 10.16 -9.23
C GLU A 59 -6.47 9.28 -8.55
N HIS A 60 -6.04 8.22 -7.87
CA HIS A 60 -6.92 7.31 -7.15
C HIS A 60 -7.16 7.74 -5.70
N LEU A 61 -6.30 8.60 -5.14
CA LEU A 61 -6.46 9.06 -3.77
C LEU A 61 -7.69 9.97 -3.66
N SER A 62 -8.49 9.72 -2.64
CA SER A 62 -9.69 10.49 -2.34
C SER A 62 -9.64 11.08 -0.94
N ASN A 63 -10.29 12.24 -0.77
CA ASN A 63 -10.50 12.83 0.55
C ASN A 63 -11.56 12.08 1.36
N THR A 64 -12.41 11.27 0.74
CA THR A 64 -13.54 10.58 1.39
C THR A 64 -13.30 9.09 1.63
N SER A 65 -12.16 8.56 1.20
CA SER A 65 -11.86 7.11 1.23
C SER A 65 -10.52 6.88 1.93
N ALA A 66 -10.22 5.61 2.23
CA ALA A 66 -8.95 5.20 2.80
C ALA A 66 -8.26 4.13 1.95
N PHE A 67 -6.93 4.15 1.97
CA PHE A 67 -6.08 3.32 1.12
C PHE A 67 -4.98 2.67 1.95
N LEU A 68 -4.76 1.37 1.73
CA LEU A 68 -3.63 0.64 2.28
C LEU A 68 -2.52 0.56 1.23
N LEU A 69 -1.31 0.95 1.60
CA LEU A 69 -0.13 0.90 0.75
C LEU A 69 0.92 -0.04 1.35
N ASP A 70 1.45 -0.92 0.51
CA ASP A 70 2.63 -1.73 0.77
C ASP A 70 3.84 -1.07 0.10
N GLY A 71 4.72 -0.46 0.90
CA GLY A 71 5.99 0.11 0.46
C GLY A 71 7.19 -0.83 0.66
N GLY A 72 6.94 -2.10 0.96
CA GLY A 72 7.94 -3.14 1.23
C GLY A 72 8.64 -3.00 2.59
N SER A 73 9.18 -1.83 2.90
CA SER A 73 9.86 -1.55 4.18
C SER A 73 8.89 -1.10 5.29
N HIS A 74 7.78 -0.46 4.90
CA HIS A 74 6.75 0.03 5.78
C HIS A 74 5.39 -0.11 5.09
N LEU A 75 4.35 -0.31 5.90
CA LEU A 75 2.97 -0.34 5.46
C LEU A 75 2.32 0.98 5.87
N LEU A 76 1.49 1.55 5.00
CA LEU A 76 0.88 2.86 5.25
C LEU A 76 -0.62 2.77 5.03
N LEU A 77 -1.40 3.17 6.03
CA LEU A 77 -2.83 3.39 5.91
C LEU A 77 -3.07 4.89 5.76
N GLN A 78 -3.36 5.32 4.53
CA GLN A 78 -3.77 6.69 4.25
C GLN A 78 -5.28 6.82 4.40
N VAL A 79 -5.71 7.87 5.09
CA VAL A 79 -7.11 8.16 5.37
C VAL A 79 -7.42 9.54 4.82
N GLY A 80 -8.44 9.62 3.98
CA GLY A 80 -8.94 10.89 3.48
C GLY A 80 -9.41 11.79 4.62
N LYS A 81 -9.19 13.11 4.48
CA LYS A 81 -9.55 14.10 5.52
C LYS A 81 -11.06 14.17 5.82
N ASP A 82 -11.87 13.78 4.84
CA ASP A 82 -13.34 13.76 4.85
C ASP A 82 -13.86 12.31 4.86
N ALA A 83 -13.01 11.32 5.18
CA ALA A 83 -13.41 9.93 5.27
C ALA A 83 -14.37 9.73 6.47
N PRO A 84 -15.36 8.84 6.34
CA PRO A 84 -16.32 8.60 7.42
C PRO A 84 -15.59 8.07 8.67
N PRO A 85 -15.87 8.59 9.88
CA PRO A 85 -15.24 8.12 11.12
C PRO A 85 -15.39 6.61 11.32
N ASP A 86 -16.54 6.06 10.94
CA ASP A 86 -16.85 4.63 11.03
C ASP A 86 -15.83 3.76 10.29
N LEU A 87 -15.24 4.24 9.19
CA LEU A 87 -14.21 3.50 8.44
C LEU A 87 -12.93 3.30 9.25
N LEU A 88 -12.56 4.30 10.05
CA LEU A 88 -11.42 4.18 10.96
C LEU A 88 -11.74 3.27 12.13
N ASP A 89 -12.95 3.37 12.70
CA ASP A 89 -13.38 2.54 13.83
C ASP A 89 -13.54 1.07 13.43
N GLU A 90 -13.91 0.79 12.17
CA GLU A 90 -13.92 -0.57 11.64
C GLU A 90 -12.49 -1.12 11.52
N VAL A 91 -11.51 -0.33 11.09
CA VAL A 91 -10.15 -0.84 10.85
C VAL A 91 -9.29 -0.84 12.13
N LEU A 92 -9.48 0.14 13.00
CA LEU A 92 -8.64 0.42 14.16
C LEU A 92 -9.37 0.10 15.45
N ALA A 93 -8.67 -0.52 16.40
CA ALA A 93 -9.26 -0.88 17.70
C ALA A 93 -9.58 0.34 18.58
N GLN A 94 -9.05 1.52 18.25
CA GLN A 94 -9.18 2.74 19.03
C GLN A 94 -9.66 3.89 18.14
N SER A 95 -10.85 4.42 18.44
CA SER A 95 -11.32 5.70 17.91
C SER A 95 -10.36 6.80 18.33
N HIS A 96 -9.75 7.51 17.37
CA HIS A 96 -8.70 8.52 17.56
C HIS A 96 -7.30 7.98 17.85
N ALA A 97 -6.87 7.01 17.05
CA ALA A 97 -5.55 6.46 17.22
C ALA A 97 -4.45 7.50 16.90
N ASP A 98 -3.54 7.65 17.86
CA ASP A 98 -2.38 8.53 17.80
C ASP A 98 -1.44 8.05 16.69
N PRO A 99 -1.14 8.87 15.67
CA PRO A 99 -0.23 8.48 14.57
C PRO A 99 1.21 8.23 15.06
N THR A 100 1.54 8.64 16.29
CA THR A 100 2.86 8.43 16.89
C THR A 100 3.01 7.10 17.64
N LYS A 101 1.93 6.34 17.81
CA LYS A 101 1.93 5.05 18.53
C LYS A 101 1.72 3.87 17.58
N PRO A 102 2.28 2.68 17.91
CA PRO A 102 1.91 1.44 17.23
C PRO A 102 0.40 1.26 17.30
N GLN A 103 -0.23 1.12 16.14
CA GLN A 103 -1.68 1.02 16.05
C GLN A 103 -2.11 -0.45 16.06
N GLU A 104 -3.09 -0.76 16.89
CA GLU A 104 -3.74 -2.06 16.94
C GLU A 104 -4.94 -2.05 15.98
N LEU A 105 -5.01 -3.05 15.12
CA LEU A 105 -6.16 -3.26 14.25
C LEU A 105 -7.33 -3.81 15.05
N SER A 106 -8.54 -3.45 14.63
CA SER A 106 -9.76 -4.02 15.18
C SER A 106 -9.97 -5.43 14.62
N GLU A 107 -9.69 -6.46 15.41
CA GLU A 107 -10.03 -7.85 15.04
C GLU A 107 -11.54 -8.15 15.17
N GLY A 108 -12.32 -7.21 15.71
CA GLY A 108 -13.75 -7.37 15.97
C GLY A 108 -14.66 -7.02 14.79
N SER A 109 -14.15 -6.36 13.75
CA SER A 109 -14.92 -6.01 12.55
C SER A 109 -14.49 -6.87 11.35
N ASP A 110 -15.38 -7.03 10.35
CA ASP A 110 -15.06 -7.75 9.11
C ASP A 110 -13.92 -7.07 8.35
N LEU A 111 -13.98 -5.74 8.18
CA LEU A 111 -12.95 -4.98 7.47
C LEU A 111 -11.61 -4.98 8.22
N GLY A 112 -11.60 -4.82 9.54
CA GLY A 112 -10.39 -4.84 10.35
C GLY A 112 -9.72 -6.21 10.36
N GLY A 113 -10.50 -7.30 10.44
CA GLY A 113 -10.00 -8.66 10.27
C GLY A 113 -9.40 -8.91 8.89
N LYS A 114 -10.05 -8.45 7.82
CA LYS A 114 -9.52 -8.49 6.45
C LYS A 114 -8.19 -7.73 6.33
N VAL A 115 -8.13 -6.50 6.82
CA VAL A 115 -6.89 -5.69 6.81
C VAL A 115 -5.79 -6.41 7.60
N ALA A 116 -6.09 -6.98 8.77
CA ALA A 116 -5.13 -7.73 9.57
C ALA A 116 -4.55 -8.94 8.80
N CYS A 117 -5.40 -9.69 8.10
CA CYS A 117 -4.99 -10.78 7.24
C CYS A 117 -4.07 -10.30 6.10
N MET A 118 -4.43 -9.20 5.43
CA MET A 118 -3.59 -8.58 4.40
C MET A 118 -2.22 -8.17 4.93
N LEU A 119 -2.16 -7.51 6.10
CA LEU A 119 -0.88 -7.12 6.69
C LEU A 119 -0.02 -8.34 7.04
N LYS A 120 -0.65 -9.44 7.49
CA LYS A 120 0.05 -10.69 7.77
C LYS A 120 0.70 -11.26 6.50
N GLU A 121 -0.05 -11.32 5.40
CA GLU A 121 0.47 -11.78 4.10
C GLU A 121 1.56 -10.87 3.53
N MET A 122 1.37 -9.55 3.64
CA MET A 122 2.37 -8.57 3.21
C MET A 122 3.69 -8.73 3.97
N ARG A 123 3.63 -9.17 5.23
CA ARG A 123 4.80 -9.41 6.09
C ARG A 123 5.40 -10.81 5.96
N HIS A 124 4.66 -11.78 5.41
CA HIS A 124 5.05 -13.20 5.44
C HIS A 124 6.47 -13.46 4.89
N ASP A 125 6.81 -12.86 3.75
CA ASP A 125 8.10 -13.06 3.08
C ASP A 125 9.18 -12.02 3.44
N LEU A 126 8.90 -11.10 4.36
CA LEU A 126 9.84 -10.03 4.69
C LEU A 126 10.82 -10.51 5.77
N PRO A 127 12.14 -10.28 5.60
CA PRO A 127 13.14 -10.64 6.62
C PRO A 127 13.14 -9.69 7.82
N PHE A 128 12.23 -8.72 7.86
CA PHE A 128 12.08 -7.72 8.91
C PHE A 128 10.60 -7.39 9.13
N TYR A 129 10.31 -6.79 10.28
CA TYR A 129 8.96 -6.33 10.59
C TYR A 129 8.67 -4.97 9.92
N ALA A 130 7.76 -4.95 8.95
CA ALA A 130 7.26 -3.72 8.34
C ALA A 130 6.15 -3.09 9.21
N PRO A 131 6.41 -1.95 9.89
CA PRO A 131 5.41 -1.33 10.76
C PRO A 131 4.28 -0.70 9.93
N LEU A 132 3.06 -0.76 10.45
CA LEU A 132 1.93 -0.01 9.91
C LEU A 132 1.99 1.43 10.46
N GLN A 133 1.96 2.41 9.56
CA GLN A 133 1.83 3.83 9.89
C GLN A 133 0.48 4.32 9.41
N ILE A 134 -0.12 5.26 10.14
CA ILE A 134 -1.38 5.89 9.74
C ILE A 134 -1.15 7.35 9.44
N TYR A 135 -1.73 7.79 8.34
CA TYR A 135 -1.65 9.17 7.89
C TYR A 135 -3.02 9.68 7.48
N ILE A 136 -3.39 10.86 7.98
CA ILE A 136 -4.61 11.57 7.60
C ILE A 136 -4.24 12.69 6.61
N SER A 137 -4.94 12.75 5.48
CA SER A 137 -4.68 13.73 4.41
C SER A 137 -4.76 15.18 4.91
N GLY A 138 -3.92 16.04 4.32
CA GLY A 138 -3.95 17.50 4.54
C GLY A 138 -3.01 18.02 5.64
N GLY A 139 -2.25 17.14 6.28
CA GLY A 139 -1.27 17.52 7.31
C GLY A 139 0.00 18.23 6.78
N ASN A 140 0.29 18.16 5.47
CA ASN A 140 1.52 18.69 4.83
C ASN A 140 2.83 18.26 5.52
N GLY A 141 2.78 17.13 6.22
CA GLY A 141 3.86 16.61 7.04
C GLY A 141 4.85 15.72 6.27
N PRO A 142 5.89 15.21 6.96
CA PRO A 142 6.83 14.24 6.38
C PRO A 142 6.12 12.96 5.88
N GLU A 143 5.05 12.53 6.56
CA GLU A 143 4.27 11.34 6.19
C GLU A 143 3.56 11.51 4.84
N GLU A 144 3.06 12.71 4.53
CA GLU A 144 2.45 13.01 3.24
C GLU A 144 3.49 12.91 2.12
N ARG A 145 4.69 13.46 2.35
CA ARG A 145 5.79 13.34 1.38
C ARG A 145 6.19 11.89 1.17
N ARG A 146 6.15 11.08 2.24
CA ARG A 146 6.43 9.65 2.18
C ARG A 146 5.37 8.93 1.35
N LEU A 147 4.09 9.18 1.60
CA LEU A 147 2.99 8.66 0.79
C LEU A 147 3.19 9.00 -0.69
N LEU A 148 3.38 10.29 -1.00
CA LEU A 148 3.53 10.76 -2.37
C LEU A 148 4.77 10.16 -3.05
N SER A 149 5.83 9.83 -2.30
CA SER A 149 7.00 9.13 -2.85
C SER A 149 6.74 7.66 -3.23
N LEU A 150 5.67 7.05 -2.71
CA LEU A 150 5.23 5.70 -3.09
C LEU A 150 4.35 5.73 -4.35
N LEU A 151 3.89 6.90 -4.80
CA LEU A 151 3.06 7.05 -5.99
C LEU A 151 3.95 7.14 -7.24
N ILE A 152 4.63 6.03 -7.53
CA ILE A 152 5.71 5.95 -8.53
C ILE A 152 5.26 6.21 -9.97
N GLU A 153 3.95 6.20 -10.24
CA GLU A 153 3.43 6.48 -11.58
C GLU A 153 3.33 7.98 -11.87
N ASP A 154 3.30 8.79 -10.82
CA ASP A 154 3.14 10.23 -10.92
C ASP A 154 4.44 10.94 -11.29
N LYS A 155 4.27 12.12 -11.89
CA LYS A 155 5.38 13.01 -12.17
C LYS A 155 5.92 13.63 -10.88
N THR A 156 7.22 13.47 -10.64
CA THR A 156 7.91 14.17 -9.55
C THR A 156 8.64 15.40 -10.07
N LYS A 157 9.26 16.19 -9.17
CA LYS A 157 10.03 17.38 -9.56
C LYS A 157 11.20 17.06 -10.50
N HIS A 158 11.76 15.86 -10.37
CA HIS A 158 13.00 15.46 -11.06
C HIS A 158 12.79 14.35 -12.09
N GLU A 159 11.63 13.70 -12.10
CA GLU A 159 11.34 12.56 -12.95
C GLU A 159 10.03 12.76 -13.71
N ILE A 160 9.90 12.07 -14.84
CA ILE A 160 8.70 12.07 -15.66
C ILE A 160 7.71 11.03 -15.12
N SER A 161 6.41 11.20 -15.42
CA SER A 161 5.42 10.18 -15.07
C SER A 161 5.69 8.88 -15.81
N TYR A 162 5.11 7.78 -15.33
CA TYR A 162 5.22 6.49 -15.99
C TYR A 162 4.68 6.53 -17.43
N VAL A 163 3.58 7.24 -17.66
CA VAL A 163 3.00 7.43 -19.01
C VAL A 163 3.96 8.18 -19.94
N ASP A 164 4.59 9.25 -19.45
CA ASP A 164 5.57 10.03 -20.22
C ASP A 164 6.82 9.19 -20.53
N TYR A 165 7.25 8.36 -19.57
CA TYR A 165 8.35 7.41 -19.74
C TYR A 165 8.06 6.40 -20.85
N LEU A 166 6.89 5.77 -20.86
CA LEU A 166 6.48 4.85 -21.92
C LEU A 166 6.45 5.54 -23.30
N CYS A 167 5.94 6.78 -23.37
CA CYS A 167 5.98 7.58 -24.59
C CYS A 167 7.42 7.86 -25.06
N ALA A 168 8.34 8.17 -24.14
CA ALA A 168 9.75 8.40 -24.46
C ALA A 168 10.45 7.14 -24.96
N VAL A 169 10.20 5.98 -24.32
CA VAL A 169 10.71 4.68 -24.76
C VAL A 169 10.20 4.36 -26.16
N HIS A 170 8.89 4.51 -26.40
CA HIS A 170 8.29 4.27 -27.70
C HIS A 170 8.93 5.14 -28.80
N ARG A 171 9.10 6.45 -28.57
CA ARG A 171 9.79 7.35 -29.52
C ARG A 171 11.23 6.89 -29.81
N ARG A 172 11.95 6.45 -28.79
CA ARG A 172 13.34 5.99 -28.94
C ARG A 172 13.45 4.69 -29.73
N ILE A 173 12.48 3.80 -29.62
CA ILE A 173 12.39 2.59 -30.44
C ILE A 173 12.15 2.96 -31.91
N GLN A 174 11.17 3.84 -32.17
CA GLN A 174 10.85 4.30 -33.52
C GLN A 174 12.07 4.94 -34.23
N GLN A 175 12.83 5.77 -33.50
CA GLN A 175 14.06 6.38 -34.04
C GLN A 175 15.18 5.39 -34.38
N LYS A 176 15.21 4.22 -33.75
CA LYS A 176 16.20 3.17 -34.05
C LYS A 176 15.78 2.25 -35.19
N MET A 177 14.48 2.20 -35.48
CA MET A 177 13.92 1.39 -36.57
C MET A 177 13.86 2.16 -37.90
N ALA A 178 13.92 3.49 -37.85
CA ALA A 178 14.11 4.39 -38.98
C ALA A 178 15.60 4.48 -39.36
#